data_AF-A0A2X2VDY6-F1
#
_entry.id   AF-A0A2X2VDY6-F1
#
_cell.length_a   1.000
_cell.length_b   1.000
_cell.length_c   1.000
_cell.angle_alpha   90.00
_cell.angle_beta   90.00
_cell.angle_gamma   90.00
#
_symmetry.space_group_name_H-M   'P 1'
#
loop_
_entity.id
_entity.type
_entity.pdbx_description
1 polymer ?
#
loop_
_entity_poly.entity_id
_entity_poly.type
_entity_poly.pdbx_seq_one_letter_code
_entity_poly.pdbx_strand_id
1 'polypeptide(L)'
;MTNDATKPWPDSHQKLNAGTLVLTSAQDQADGNCRDINYDPLILPEGISGSDDPLLSARSAAYSSSFNRRTHEEAQVNKGAGL
;
A
#
# COMPACT_ATOMS: atom_id res chain seq x y z
N MET A 1 -19.20 -14.34 3.38
CA MET A 1 -18.50 -14.09 2.11
C MET A 1 -17.46 -13.02 2.36
N THR A 2 -16.23 -13.23 1.90
CA THR A 2 -15.05 -12.37 2.15
C THR A 2 -14.54 -11.68 0.88
N ASN A 3 -15.30 -11.75 -0.21
CA ASN A 3 -14.95 -11.31 -1.56
C ASN A 3 -15.79 -10.12 -2.07
N ASP A 4 -16.50 -9.44 -1.17
CA ASP A 4 -17.32 -8.26 -1.48
C ASP A 4 -17.00 -7.14 -0.50
N ALA A 5 -16.04 -6.29 -0.87
CA ALA A 5 -15.61 -5.12 -0.11
C ALA A 5 -16.72 -4.09 0.18
N THR A 6 -17.92 -4.20 -0.41
CA THR A 6 -19.05 -3.31 -0.10
C THR A 6 -19.80 -3.72 1.17
N LYS A 7 -19.55 -4.92 1.69
CA LYS A 7 -20.27 -5.48 2.84
C LYS A 7 -19.42 -5.43 4.11
N PRO A 8 -19.85 -4.72 5.15
CA PRO A 8 -19.19 -4.82 6.45
C PRO A 8 -19.41 -6.21 7.06
N TRP A 9 -18.51 -6.61 7.95
CA TRP A 9 -18.75 -7.77 8.81
C TRP A 9 -19.87 -7.48 9.82
N PRO A 10 -20.64 -8.50 10.24
CA PRO A 10 -21.64 -8.33 11.30
C PRO A 10 -20.97 -8.02 12.64
N ASP A 11 -21.70 -7.36 13.55
CA ASP A 11 -21.18 -6.98 14.88
C ASP A 11 -20.78 -8.18 15.75
N SER A 12 -21.35 -9.36 15.47
CA SER A 12 -21.00 -10.62 16.13
C SER A 12 -19.64 -11.18 15.70
N HIS A 13 -19.00 -10.63 14.66
CA HIS A 13 -17.70 -11.07 14.21
C HIS A 13 -16.65 -10.84 15.30
N GLN A 14 -15.88 -11.88 15.60
CA GLN A 14 -14.87 -11.84 16.64
C GLN A 14 -13.83 -10.75 16.35
N LYS A 15 -13.54 -9.93 17.37
CA LYS A 15 -12.44 -8.96 17.37
C LYS A 15 -11.31 -9.51 18.21
N LEU A 16 -10.09 -9.51 17.66
CA LEU A 16 -8.88 -9.97 18.32
C LEU A 16 -7.91 -8.80 18.46
N ASN A 17 -7.27 -8.67 19.62
CA ASN A 17 -6.17 -7.72 19.80
C ASN A 17 -4.88 -8.37 19.30
N ALA A 18 -4.35 -7.86 18.18
CA ALA A 18 -3.12 -8.35 17.56
C ALA A 18 -1.84 -7.70 18.13
N GLY A 19 -1.94 -6.60 18.88
CA GLY A 19 -0.81 -5.84 19.40
C GLY A 19 -1.00 -4.33 19.32
N THR A 20 0.10 -3.58 19.51
CA THR A 20 0.12 -2.10 19.44
C THR A 20 1.21 -1.64 18.48
N LEU A 21 0.83 -0.79 17.52
CA LEU A 21 1.77 -0.07 16.66
C LEU A 21 2.03 1.32 17.26
N VAL A 22 3.30 1.63 17.54
CA VAL A 22 3.73 2.95 18.02
C VAL A 22 4.58 3.62 16.94
N LEU A 23 4.16 4.79 16.48
CA LEU A 23 4.96 5.63 15.59
C LEU A 23 5.86 6.52 16.44
N THR A 24 7.18 6.32 16.36
CA THR A 24 8.16 7.08 17.16
C THR A 24 8.75 8.27 16.42
N SER A 25 8.64 8.28 15.08
CA SER A 25 9.11 9.36 14.22
C SER A 25 8.34 9.38 12.91
N ALA A 26 8.41 10.51 12.22
CA ALA A 26 7.92 10.69 10.86
C ALA A 26 8.89 11.62 10.12
N GLN A 27 8.89 11.52 8.80
CA GLN A 27 9.67 12.37 7.90
C GLN A 27 8.81 12.75 6.71
N ASP A 28 9.11 13.89 6.10
CA ASP A 28 8.43 14.33 4.90
C ASP A 28 8.73 13.39 3.74
N GLN A 29 7.74 13.18 2.88
CA GLN A 29 7.89 12.29 1.73
C GLN A 29 8.97 12.76 0.75
N ALA A 30 9.19 14.07 0.62
CA ALA A 30 10.15 14.64 -0.33
C ALA A 30 11.56 14.05 -0.15
N ASP A 31 12.00 13.92 1.10
CA ASP A 31 13.34 13.44 1.48
C ASP A 31 13.31 12.05 2.13
N GLY A 32 12.13 11.47 2.30
CA GLY A 32 11.91 10.24 3.06
C GLY A 32 11.85 8.97 2.21
N ASN A 33 12.31 7.86 2.79
CA ASN A 33 12.30 6.53 2.15
C ASN A 33 10.91 6.06 1.69
N CYS A 34 9.83 6.58 2.29
CA CYS A 34 8.47 6.21 1.90
C CYS A 34 8.12 6.58 0.45
N ARG A 35 8.83 7.54 -0.16
CA ARG A 35 8.68 7.91 -1.57
C ARG A 35 8.95 6.72 -2.51
N ASP A 36 9.99 5.96 -2.20
CA ASP A 36 10.55 4.93 -3.08
C ASP A 36 10.04 3.51 -2.73
N ILE A 37 9.00 3.44 -1.89
CA ILE A 37 8.34 2.18 -1.53
C ILE A 37 7.04 2.05 -2.32
N ASN A 38 6.90 0.92 -3.03
CA ASN A 38 5.61 0.49 -3.55
C ASN A 38 4.85 -0.28 -2.46
N TYR A 39 3.81 0.35 -1.89
CA TYR A 39 2.95 -0.25 -0.87
C TYR A 39 1.89 -1.19 -1.48
N ASP A 40 2.32 -2.15 -2.28
CA ASP A 40 1.42 -3.10 -2.95
C ASP A 40 0.68 -3.99 -1.93
N PRO A 41 -0.67 -4.01 -1.94
CA PRO A 41 -1.46 -4.81 -0.99
C PRO A 41 -1.33 -6.32 -1.17
N LEU A 42 -0.66 -6.81 -2.22
CA LEU A 42 -0.39 -8.22 -2.48
C LEU A 42 1.08 -8.61 -2.28
N ILE A 43 1.94 -7.70 -1.82
CA ILE A 43 3.23 -8.07 -1.23
C ILE A 43 2.99 -8.43 0.24
N LEU A 44 2.85 -9.73 0.52
CA LEU A 44 2.42 -10.26 1.81
C LEU A 44 3.50 -11.14 2.45
N PRO A 45 3.62 -11.14 3.80
CA PRO A 45 4.51 -12.06 4.50
C PRO A 45 3.95 -13.48 4.49
N GLU A 46 4.79 -14.45 4.87
CA GLU A 46 4.36 -15.83 5.09
C GLU A 46 3.19 -15.90 6.10
N GLY A 47 2.20 -16.75 5.80
CA GLY A 47 1.00 -16.91 6.62
C GLY A 47 -0.15 -15.95 6.29
N ILE A 48 0.03 -15.02 5.35
CA ILE A 48 -1.04 -14.13 4.86
C ILE A 48 -1.19 -14.29 3.34
N SER A 49 -2.43 -14.41 2.87
CA SER A 49 -2.75 -14.52 1.45
C SER A 49 -3.88 -13.57 1.05
N GLY A 50 -3.91 -13.17 -0.23
CA GLY A 50 -5.04 -12.46 -0.80
C GLY A 50 -6.32 -13.30 -0.75
N SER A 51 -7.48 -12.63 -0.61
CA SER A 51 -8.79 -13.25 -0.79
C SER A 51 -9.22 -13.22 -2.26
N ASP A 52 -10.37 -13.83 -2.55
CA ASP A 52 -11.00 -13.81 -3.88
C ASP A 52 -11.76 -12.49 -4.18
N ASP A 53 -11.50 -11.42 -3.43
CA ASP A 53 -12.09 -10.11 -3.73
C ASP A 53 -11.48 -9.56 -5.05
N PRO A 54 -12.28 -9.32 -6.10
CA PRO A 54 -11.76 -8.86 -7.38
C PRO A 54 -11.12 -7.45 -7.30
N LEU A 55 -11.46 -6.66 -6.28
CA LEU A 55 -10.84 -5.35 -6.07
C LEU A 55 -9.38 -5.49 -5.64
N LEU A 56 -9.01 -6.56 -4.94
CA LEU A 56 -7.67 -6.70 -4.37
C LEU A 56 -6.60 -6.82 -5.46
N SER A 57 -6.85 -7.63 -6.49
CA SER A 57 -5.95 -7.74 -7.65
C SER A 57 -5.89 -6.44 -8.47
N ALA A 58 -7.04 -5.77 -8.66
CA ALA A 58 -7.09 -4.48 -9.32
C ALA A 58 -6.26 -3.41 -8.58
N ARG A 59 -6.24 -3.45 -7.23
CA ARG A 59 -5.43 -2.52 -6.43
C ARG A 59 -3.94 -2.73 -6.64
N SER A 60 -3.42 -3.96 -6.67
CA SER A 60 -1.99 -4.19 -6.94
C SER A 60 -1.56 -3.55 -8.27
N ALA A 61 -2.35 -3.73 -9.34
CA ALA A 61 -2.09 -3.09 -10.63
C ALA A 61 -2.10 -1.55 -10.55
N ALA A 62 -3.06 -0.96 -9.83
CA ALA A 62 -3.14 0.49 -9.63
C ALA A 62 -1.94 1.05 -8.85
N TYR A 63 -1.49 0.35 -7.79
CA TYR A 63 -0.33 0.75 -7.00
C TYR A 63 0.96 0.69 -7.82
N SER A 64 1.16 -0.38 -8.60
CA SER A 64 2.29 -0.51 -9.52
C SER A 64 2.31 0.62 -10.57
N SER A 65 1.16 0.90 -11.20
CA SER A 65 1.05 2.00 -12.17
C SER A 65 1.37 3.36 -11.55
N SER A 66 0.83 3.64 -10.37
CA SER A 66 1.10 4.88 -9.64
C SER A 66 2.56 5.02 -9.25
N PHE A 67 3.17 3.95 -8.72
CA PHE A 67 4.58 3.94 -8.34
C PHE A 67 5.50 4.23 -9.52
N ASN A 68 5.28 3.55 -10.65
CA ASN A 68 6.07 3.78 -11.86
C ASN A 68 5.96 5.21 -12.35
N ARG A 69 4.75 5.79 -12.33
CA ARG A 69 4.55 7.18 -12.76
C ARG A 69 5.26 8.17 -11.85
N ARG A 70 5.13 8.04 -10.52
CA ARG A 70 5.78 8.95 -9.57
C ARG A 70 7.31 8.86 -9.66
N THR A 71 7.87 7.66 -9.74
CA THR A 71 9.33 7.47 -9.86
C THR A 71 9.87 8.01 -11.19
N HIS A 72 9.09 7.90 -12.28
CA HIS A 72 9.43 8.55 -13.54
C HIS A 72 9.40 10.09 -13.43
N GLU A 73 8.38 10.67 -12.82
CA GLU A 73 8.27 12.12 -12.61
C GLU A 73 9.48 12.65 -11.81
N GLU A 74 9.86 12.00 -10.72
CA GLU A 74 11.06 12.30 -9.93
C GLU A 74 12.36 12.21 -10.76
N ALA A 75 12.50 11.15 -11.56
CA ALA A 75 13.66 11.00 -12.42
C ALA A 75 13.79 12.12 -13.47
N GLN A 76 12.67 12.70 -13.93
CA GLN A 76 12.71 13.86 -14.83
C GLN A 76 13.07 15.16 -14.09
N VAL A 77 12.55 15.37 -12.88
CA VAL A 77 12.92 16.52 -12.03
C VAL A 77 14.43 16.52 -11.77
N ASN A 78 14.99 15.37 -11.39
CA ASN A 78 16.42 15.21 -11.12
C ASN A 78 17.29 15.45 -12.36
N LYS A 79 16.81 15.10 -13.57
CA LYS A 79 17.51 15.42 -14.82
C LYS A 79 17.49 16.91 -15.15
N GLY A 80 16.40 17.61 -14.82
CA GLY A 80 16.25 19.05 -15.06
C GLY A 80 17.04 19.93 -14.09
N ALA A 81 17.24 19.47 -12.85
CA ALA A 81 18.04 20.16 -11.83
C ALA A 81 19.57 20.00 -12.02
N GLY A 82 19.99 19.15 -12.97
CA GLY A 82 21.40 18.87 -13.28
C GLY A 82 22.01 19.71 -14.41
N LEU A 83 21.42 20.87 -14.75
CA LEU A 83 21.94 21.87 -15.69
C LEU A 83 22.25 23.19 -14.97
#